data_AF-A0A4V3G631-F1
#
_entry.id   AF-A0A4V3G631-F1
#
_cell.length_a   1.000
_cell.length_b   1.000
_cell.length_c   1.000
_cell.angle_alpha   90.00
_cell.angle_beta   90.00
_cell.angle_gamma   90.00
#
_symmetry.space_group_name_H-M   'P 1'
#
loop_
_entity.id
_entity.type
_entity.pdbx_description
1 polymer ?
#
loop_
_entity_poly.entity_id
_entity_poly.type
_entity_poly.pdbx_seq_one_letter_code
_entity_poly.pdbx_strand_id
1 'polypeptide(L)'
;MAGATVAGGAAFSKVTAKPSTTLDLDTLANKGTSGDSFDDWLKGMSKEDAARYNEWHNVRDAGYTMPWEDYLELRSISVKNVNGENMTLGKYFYEGSPDSYITKAQGTGDTYFDLGTKWNDIKNQYNLTDDDMFNLFNKPVLDDAVNAGKTIRFSQYPYDFKDTALWNEWVYLTTEHGYIRLIEEGGYWYAIK
;
A
#
# COMPACT_ATOMS: atom_id res chain seq x y z
N MET A 1 7.59 50.13 -40.87
CA MET A 1 6.80 48.90 -41.03
C MET A 1 7.44 47.87 -40.12
N ALA A 2 6.90 47.70 -38.91
CA ALA A 2 6.00 46.60 -38.52
C ALA A 2 6.79 45.27 -38.48
N GLY A 3 6.94 44.55 -37.37
CA GLY A 3 6.16 44.48 -36.14
C GLY A 3 5.71 43.02 -35.95
N ALA A 4 5.97 42.45 -34.78
CA ALA A 4 5.15 41.47 -34.03
C ALA A 4 5.97 40.37 -33.34
N THR A 5 5.88 40.42 -32.02
CA THR A 5 6.21 39.42 -31.00
C THR A 5 5.00 38.53 -30.73
N VAL A 6 5.18 37.22 -30.50
CA VAL A 6 4.34 36.32 -29.66
C VAL A 6 5.25 35.12 -29.30
N ALA A 7 5.64 34.77 -28.07
CA ALA A 7 4.98 34.48 -26.78
C ALA A 7 4.20 33.14 -26.73
N GLY A 8 4.61 32.22 -25.83
CA GLY A 8 3.67 31.37 -25.06
C GLY A 8 3.92 29.85 -24.97
N GLY A 9 4.25 29.38 -23.75
CA GLY A 9 3.76 28.11 -23.15
C GLY A 9 4.65 26.86 -23.28
N ALA A 10 5.02 26.12 -22.23
CA ALA A 10 4.79 26.24 -20.79
C ALA A 10 5.95 25.52 -20.06
N ALA A 11 6.57 26.21 -19.11
CA ALA A 11 7.49 25.61 -18.16
C ALA A 11 6.67 24.82 -17.12
N PHE A 12 7.12 23.61 -16.79
CA PHE A 12 6.60 22.86 -15.65
C PHE A 12 6.74 23.72 -14.40
N SER A 13 5.62 24.11 -13.80
CA SER A 13 5.59 24.79 -12.51
C SER A 13 6.33 23.95 -11.48
N LYS A 14 7.38 24.54 -10.89
CA LYS A 14 7.98 24.05 -9.66
C LYS A 14 6.88 24.00 -8.61
N VAL A 15 6.44 22.79 -8.25
CA VAL A 15 5.80 22.58 -6.95
C VAL A 15 6.88 22.92 -5.93
N THR A 16 6.73 24.07 -5.28
CA THR A 16 7.56 24.45 -4.14
C THR A 16 7.35 23.40 -3.06
N ALA A 17 8.35 22.52 -2.88
CA ALA A 17 8.42 21.65 -1.73
C ALA A 17 8.27 22.53 -0.47
N LYS A 18 7.29 22.22 0.38
CA LYS A 18 7.23 22.73 1.74
C LYS A 18 8.60 22.44 2.40
N PRO A 19 9.17 23.36 3.18
CA PRO A 19 10.50 23.17 3.74
C PRO A 19 10.54 21.87 4.53
N SER A 20 11.51 21.03 4.18
CA SER A 20 11.93 19.88 4.99
C SER A 20 12.37 20.41 6.34
N THR A 21 11.45 20.44 7.31
CA THR A 21 11.82 20.56 8.71
C THR A 21 12.48 19.24 9.07
N THR A 22 13.82 19.23 9.06
CA THR A 22 14.63 18.16 9.61
C THR A 22 14.13 17.87 11.02
N LEU A 23 13.36 16.79 11.18
CA LEU A 23 13.00 16.31 12.51
C LEU A 23 14.26 15.68 13.09
N ASP A 24 14.77 16.31 14.13
CA ASP A 24 15.92 15.84 14.89
C ASP A 24 15.58 14.49 15.55
N LEU A 25 16.27 13.44 15.11
CA LEU A 25 16.08 12.06 15.55
C LEU A 25 16.45 11.89 17.03
N ASP A 26 17.37 12.72 17.57
CA ASP A 26 17.71 12.74 18.99
C ASP A 26 16.58 13.34 19.85
N THR A 27 15.73 14.18 19.26
CA THR A 27 14.53 14.75 19.91
C THR A 27 13.38 13.72 20.00
N LEU A 28 13.27 12.78 19.07
CA LEU A 28 12.26 11.72 19.11
C LEU A 28 12.66 10.58 20.07
N ALA A 29 13.95 10.24 20.13
CA ALA A 29 14.47 9.26 21.09
C ALA A 29 14.40 9.75 22.55
N ASN A 30 14.60 11.06 22.80
CA ASN A 30 14.52 11.63 24.16
C ASN A 30 13.10 12.00 24.62
N LYS A 31 12.11 12.09 23.72
CA LYS A 31 10.70 12.32 24.08
C LYS A 31 10.03 11.14 24.79
N GLY A 32 10.69 9.99 24.88
CA GLY A 32 10.29 8.87 25.74
C GLY A 32 10.57 9.07 27.24
N THR A 33 11.06 10.24 27.68
CA THR A 33 11.44 10.48 29.09
C THR A 33 10.77 11.68 29.76
N SER A 34 9.68 12.21 29.20
CA SER A 34 8.87 13.23 29.88
C SER A 34 7.45 12.75 30.10
N GLY A 35 7.19 12.14 31.28
CA GLY A 35 5.98 12.25 32.10
C GLY A 35 4.57 11.97 31.54
N ASP A 36 4.35 11.96 30.22
CA ASP A 36 3.06 11.79 29.57
C ASP A 36 2.99 10.37 29.00
N SER A 37 1.90 9.66 29.32
CA SER A 37 1.73 8.25 28.92
C SER A 37 1.73 8.12 27.40
N PHE A 38 2.20 7.00 26.87
CA PHE A 38 1.98 6.58 25.48
C PHE A 38 0.49 6.72 25.06
N ASP A 39 -0.42 6.53 26.03
CA ASP A 39 -1.86 6.74 25.85
C ASP A 39 -2.26 8.20 25.60
N ASP A 40 -1.49 9.18 26.07
CA ASP A 40 -1.73 10.61 25.83
C ASP A 40 -1.26 11.06 24.45
N TRP A 41 -0.22 10.41 23.90
CA TRP A 41 0.21 10.62 22.51
C TRP A 41 -0.82 10.08 21.51
N LEU A 42 -1.38 8.89 21.77
CA LEU A 42 -2.46 8.31 20.95
C LEU A 42 -3.73 9.17 20.90
N LYS A 43 -4.03 9.96 21.94
CA LYS A 43 -5.21 10.84 21.99
C LYS A 43 -5.17 11.99 20.98
N GLY A 44 -4.00 12.34 20.45
CA GLY A 44 -3.83 13.40 19.45
C GLY A 44 -3.94 12.93 17.99
N MET A 45 -3.99 11.62 17.75
CA MET A 45 -4.07 11.03 16.41
C MET A 45 -5.51 10.86 15.94
N SER A 46 -5.71 10.83 14.62
CA SER A 46 -6.98 10.37 14.05
C SER A 46 -7.19 8.89 14.42
N LYS A 47 -8.45 8.42 14.41
CA LYS A 47 -8.74 7.01 14.71
C LYS A 47 -8.06 6.08 13.70
N GLU A 48 -7.97 6.54 12.46
CA GLU A 48 -7.34 5.85 11.35
C GLU A 48 -5.82 5.72 11.56
N ASP A 49 -5.16 6.80 11.99
CA ASP A 49 -3.71 6.74 12.27
C ASP A 49 -3.40 5.89 13.50
N ALA A 50 -4.25 5.94 14.53
CA ALA A 50 -4.10 5.12 15.73
C ALA A 50 -4.27 3.61 15.43
N ALA A 51 -5.19 3.26 14.53
CA ALA A 51 -5.35 1.88 14.05
C ALA A 51 -4.11 1.41 13.28
N ARG A 52 -3.58 2.23 12.37
CA ARG A 52 -2.36 1.94 11.62
C ARG A 52 -1.13 1.81 12.53
N TYR A 53 -1.06 2.60 13.59
CA TYR A 53 0.02 2.53 14.56
C TYR A 53 -0.03 1.23 15.36
N ASN A 54 -1.20 0.82 15.85
CA ASN A 54 -1.35 -0.44 16.57
C ASN A 54 -0.99 -1.65 15.69
N GLU A 55 -1.36 -1.58 14.41
CA GLU A 55 -0.95 -2.57 13.42
C GLU A 55 0.57 -2.64 13.25
N TRP A 56 1.24 -1.50 13.04
CA TRP A 56 2.70 -1.45 12.96
C TRP A 56 3.38 -1.87 14.27
N HIS A 57 2.85 -1.49 15.44
CA HIS A 57 3.43 -1.81 16.73
C HIS A 57 3.38 -3.30 17.04
N ASN A 58 2.26 -3.97 16.73
CA ASN A 58 2.14 -5.42 16.86
C ASN A 58 3.15 -6.16 15.98
N VAL A 59 3.49 -5.56 14.84
CA VAL A 59 4.54 -6.08 13.96
C VAL A 59 5.90 -5.80 14.60
N ARG A 60 6.23 -4.57 15.04
CA ARG A 60 7.50 -4.24 15.72
C ARG A 60 7.85 -5.17 16.89
N ASP A 61 6.87 -5.54 17.73
CA ASP A 61 7.10 -6.44 18.87
C ASP A 61 7.48 -7.88 18.44
N ALA A 62 7.27 -8.25 17.17
CA ALA A 62 7.80 -9.48 16.56
C ALA A 62 9.27 -9.34 16.08
N GLY A 63 9.93 -8.21 16.34
CA GLY A 63 11.37 -8.00 16.14
C GLY A 63 11.76 -7.16 14.93
N TYR A 64 10.83 -6.47 14.27
CA TYR A 64 11.14 -5.64 13.09
C TYR A 64 11.68 -4.26 13.47
N THR A 65 12.62 -3.76 12.67
CA THR A 65 13.38 -2.52 12.93
C THR A 65 12.88 -1.32 12.13
N MET A 66 11.86 -1.47 11.27
CA MET A 66 11.33 -0.39 10.42
C MET A 66 10.70 0.71 11.28
N PRO A 67 11.20 1.97 11.21
CA PRO A 67 10.57 3.11 11.86
C PRO A 67 9.13 3.32 11.40
N TRP A 68 8.31 3.89 12.29
CA TRP A 68 6.89 4.14 12.05
C TRP A 68 6.65 5.07 10.84
N GLU A 69 7.49 6.09 10.73
CA GLU A 69 7.44 7.13 9.70
C GLU A 69 7.72 6.53 8.31
N ASP A 70 8.72 5.65 8.24
CA ASP A 70 9.05 4.91 7.03
C ASP A 70 7.90 3.99 6.62
N TYR A 71 7.33 3.27 7.59
CA TYR A 71 6.15 2.44 7.35
C TYR A 71 4.99 3.26 6.79
N LEU A 72 4.65 4.39 7.40
CA LEU A 72 3.57 5.27 6.94
C LEU A 72 3.79 5.76 5.51
N GLU A 73 5.00 6.22 5.18
CA GLU A 73 5.32 6.68 3.83
C GLU A 73 5.16 5.52 2.84
N LEU A 74 5.77 4.37 3.13
CA LEU A 74 5.70 3.18 2.28
C LEU A 74 4.27 2.69 2.08
N ARG A 75 3.46 2.65 3.14
CA ARG A 75 2.02 2.33 3.06
C ARG A 75 1.30 3.28 2.12
N SER A 76 1.51 4.58 2.27
CA SER A 76 0.83 5.60 1.46
C SER A 76 1.13 5.49 -0.03
N ILE A 77 2.37 5.11 -0.39
CA ILE A 77 2.76 4.94 -1.80
C ILE A 77 2.46 3.55 -2.34
N SER A 78 2.23 2.55 -1.49
CA SER A 78 2.03 1.16 -1.90
C SER A 78 0.67 0.90 -2.54
N VAL A 79 -0.32 1.77 -2.35
CA VAL A 79 -1.67 1.61 -2.90
C VAL A 79 -1.90 2.63 -4.00
N LYS A 80 -2.31 2.15 -5.16
CA LYS A 80 -2.64 2.99 -6.32
C LYS A 80 -4.14 3.03 -6.51
N ASN A 81 -4.66 4.13 -7.08
CA ASN A 81 -6.08 4.32 -7.35
C ASN A 81 -6.98 4.02 -6.13
N VAL A 82 -6.63 4.57 -4.96
CA VAL A 82 -7.29 4.27 -3.67
C VAL A 82 -8.82 4.45 -3.67
N ASN A 83 -9.32 5.32 -4.56
CA ASN A 83 -10.76 5.61 -4.69
C ASN A 83 -11.51 4.64 -5.62
N GLY A 84 -10.85 3.66 -6.23
CA GLY A 84 -11.49 2.68 -7.13
C GLY A 84 -12.53 1.82 -6.42
N GLU A 85 -13.64 1.51 -7.08
CA GLU A 85 -14.73 0.71 -6.50
C GLU A 85 -14.35 -0.77 -6.35
N ASN A 86 -13.43 -1.25 -7.21
CA ASN A 86 -12.88 -2.59 -7.12
C ASN A 86 -11.41 -2.54 -6.71
N MET A 87 -10.93 -3.64 -6.13
CA MET A 87 -9.51 -3.94 -6.01
C MET A 87 -9.16 -5.12 -6.93
N THR A 88 -8.17 -4.92 -7.81
CA THR A 88 -7.62 -5.98 -8.65
C THR A 88 -6.33 -6.51 -8.05
N LEU A 89 -6.33 -7.81 -7.75
CA LEU A 89 -5.18 -8.61 -7.34
C LEU A 89 -4.70 -9.46 -8.51
N GLY A 90 -3.43 -9.89 -8.50
CA GLY A 90 -2.94 -10.77 -9.55
C GLY A 90 -1.43 -10.90 -9.63
N LYS A 91 -1.00 -11.63 -10.66
CA LYS A 91 0.42 -11.80 -10.95
C LYS A 91 0.97 -10.63 -11.74
N TYR A 92 2.12 -10.16 -11.31
CA TYR A 92 2.99 -9.36 -12.16
C TYR A 92 3.82 -10.28 -13.05
N PHE A 93 3.89 -9.99 -14.34
CA PHE A 93 4.75 -10.69 -15.29
C PHE A 93 5.95 -9.83 -15.68
N TYR A 94 5.68 -8.70 -16.32
CA TYR A 94 6.66 -7.67 -16.68
C TYR A 94 5.93 -6.35 -16.94
N GLU A 95 6.69 -5.26 -17.02
CA GLU A 95 6.17 -3.91 -17.18
C GLU A 95 5.44 -3.79 -18.52
N GLY A 96 4.21 -3.25 -18.48
CA GLY A 96 3.38 -3.11 -19.67
C GLY A 96 2.81 -4.43 -20.23
N SER A 97 3.06 -5.58 -19.59
CA SER A 97 2.39 -6.83 -19.98
C SER A 97 0.88 -6.66 -19.87
N PRO A 98 0.08 -6.97 -20.90
CA PRO A 98 -1.38 -6.89 -20.83
C PRO A 98 -1.98 -7.86 -19.82
N ASP A 99 -1.24 -8.93 -19.48
CA ASP A 99 -1.67 -9.93 -18.51
C ASP A 99 -1.27 -9.56 -17.07
N SER A 100 -0.36 -8.60 -16.87
CA SER A 100 -0.02 -8.13 -15.52
C SER A 100 -1.23 -7.47 -14.86
N TYR A 101 -1.48 -7.81 -13.59
CA TYR A 101 -2.59 -7.23 -12.83
C TYR A 101 -2.54 -5.70 -12.78
N ILE A 102 -1.33 -5.10 -12.72
CA ILE A 102 -1.13 -3.65 -12.77
C ILE A 102 -1.76 -3.06 -14.03
N THR A 103 -1.46 -3.61 -15.20
CA THR A 103 -1.99 -3.14 -16.48
C THR A 103 -3.52 -3.27 -16.53
N LYS A 104 -4.07 -4.38 -16.04
CA LYS A 104 -5.51 -4.62 -15.97
C LYS A 104 -6.22 -3.67 -14.99
N ALA A 105 -5.65 -3.45 -13.82
CA ALA A 105 -6.16 -2.52 -12.81
C ALA A 105 -6.15 -1.08 -13.32
N GLN A 106 -5.04 -0.66 -13.95
CA GLN A 106 -4.94 0.67 -14.58
C GLN A 106 -5.99 0.86 -15.69
N GLY A 107 -6.19 -0.14 -16.54
CA GLY A 107 -7.18 -0.08 -17.62
C GLY A 107 -8.63 0.04 -17.15
N THR A 108 -8.92 -0.32 -15.90
CA THR A 108 -10.26 -0.29 -15.30
C THR A 108 -10.43 0.77 -14.21
N GLY A 109 -9.34 1.42 -13.78
CA GLY A 109 -9.36 2.38 -12.68
C GLY A 109 -9.46 1.74 -11.28
N ASP A 110 -9.20 0.44 -11.18
CA ASP A 110 -9.24 -0.29 -9.92
C ASP A 110 -8.12 0.11 -8.98
N THR A 111 -8.37 -0.03 -7.68
CA THR A 111 -7.34 -0.04 -6.65
C THR A 111 -6.42 -1.24 -6.84
N TYR A 112 -5.10 -1.05 -6.69
CA TYR A 112 -4.13 -2.14 -6.68
C TYR A 112 -2.93 -1.82 -5.81
N PHE A 113 -2.28 -2.85 -5.28
CA PHE A 113 -1.03 -2.74 -4.55
C PHE A 113 0.14 -2.65 -5.54
N ASP A 114 1.13 -1.79 -5.32
CA ASP A 114 2.38 -1.76 -6.09
C ASP A 114 3.48 -0.96 -5.38
N LEU A 115 4.55 -1.66 -5.02
CA LEU A 115 5.81 -1.07 -4.54
C LEU A 115 6.93 -1.12 -5.59
N GLY A 116 6.71 -1.74 -6.75
CA GLY A 116 7.69 -1.90 -7.81
C GLY A 116 9.04 -2.40 -7.30
N THR A 117 10.11 -1.72 -7.72
CA THR A 117 11.49 -2.06 -7.34
C THR A 117 11.77 -1.86 -5.85
N LYS A 118 10.97 -1.04 -5.14
CA LYS A 118 11.18 -0.75 -3.72
C LYS A 118 10.97 -1.98 -2.83
N TRP A 119 10.24 -2.99 -3.30
CA TRP A 119 10.00 -4.22 -2.53
C TRP A 119 11.30 -4.83 -2.00
N ASN A 120 12.28 -5.03 -2.88
CA ASN A 120 13.57 -5.62 -2.51
C ASN A 120 14.44 -4.64 -1.70
N ASP A 121 14.37 -3.35 -1.99
CA ASP A 121 15.12 -2.33 -1.25
C ASP A 121 14.66 -2.30 0.22
N ILE A 122 13.36 -2.31 0.47
CA ILE A 122 12.75 -2.32 1.80
C ILE A 122 13.16 -3.59 2.56
N LYS A 123 13.05 -4.77 1.91
CA LYS A 123 13.47 -6.04 2.51
C LYS A 123 14.91 -6.01 2.97
N ASN A 124 15.81 -5.56 2.12
CA ASN A 124 17.23 -5.52 2.43
C ASN A 124 17.54 -4.48 3.52
N GLN A 125 16.91 -3.31 3.47
CA GLN A 125 17.14 -2.23 4.42
C GLN A 125 16.73 -2.60 5.85
N TYR A 126 15.59 -3.27 6.01
CA TYR A 126 15.02 -3.61 7.32
C TYR A 126 15.16 -5.10 7.68
N ASN A 127 15.92 -5.86 6.90
CA ASN A 127 16.13 -7.30 7.07
C ASN A 127 14.81 -8.09 7.17
N LEU A 128 13.90 -7.85 6.22
CA LEU A 128 12.57 -8.44 6.15
C LEU A 128 12.53 -9.61 5.17
N THR A 129 11.78 -10.64 5.53
CA THR A 129 11.39 -11.74 4.64
C THR A 129 10.20 -11.34 3.77
N ASP A 130 9.85 -12.15 2.77
CA ASP A 130 8.63 -11.91 1.97
C ASP A 130 7.35 -12.03 2.82
N ASP A 131 7.35 -12.88 3.85
CA ASP A 131 6.22 -13.01 4.77
C ASP A 131 6.03 -11.75 5.61
N ASP A 132 7.14 -11.15 6.06
CA ASP A 132 7.11 -9.89 6.81
C ASP A 132 6.56 -8.75 5.94
N MET A 133 7.01 -8.67 4.69
CA MET A 133 6.49 -7.71 3.72
C MET A 133 5.00 -7.93 3.46
N PHE A 134 4.58 -9.18 3.30
CA PHE A 134 3.17 -9.52 3.11
C PHE A 134 2.31 -9.09 4.31
N ASN A 135 2.80 -9.33 5.53
CA ASN A 135 2.10 -8.94 6.75
C ASN A 135 2.04 -7.43 6.93
N LEU A 136 3.13 -6.70 6.64
CA LEU A 136 3.19 -5.24 6.77
C LEU A 136 2.37 -4.51 5.71
N PHE A 137 2.39 -5.02 4.47
CA PHE A 137 1.94 -4.26 3.31
C PHE A 137 0.70 -4.89 2.65
N ASN A 138 0.70 -6.18 2.33
CA ASN A 138 -0.43 -6.78 1.64
C ASN A 138 -1.67 -6.94 2.54
N LYS A 139 -1.54 -7.59 3.71
CA LYS A 139 -2.69 -7.84 4.60
C LYS A 139 -3.48 -6.58 4.93
N PRO A 140 -2.85 -5.46 5.33
CA PRO A 140 -3.66 -4.34 5.73
C PRO A 140 -4.23 -3.55 4.55
N VAL A 141 -3.67 -3.71 3.34
CA VAL A 141 -4.32 -3.17 2.13
C VAL A 141 -5.56 -4.00 1.79
N LEU A 142 -5.53 -5.32 2.01
CA LEU A 142 -6.71 -6.17 1.89
C LEU A 142 -7.77 -5.81 2.94
N ASP A 143 -7.35 -5.57 4.19
CA ASP A 143 -8.25 -5.12 5.26
C ASP A 143 -8.92 -3.80 4.90
N ASP A 144 -8.15 -2.80 4.45
CA ASP A 144 -8.66 -1.51 3.99
C ASP A 144 -9.67 -1.69 2.85
N ALA A 145 -9.36 -2.53 1.85
CA ALA A 145 -10.24 -2.76 0.71
C ALA A 145 -11.56 -3.43 1.12
N VAL A 146 -11.50 -4.43 2.00
CA VAL A 146 -12.69 -5.13 2.52
C VAL A 146 -13.53 -4.21 3.39
N ASN A 147 -12.91 -3.45 4.30
CA ASN A 147 -13.61 -2.52 5.19
C ASN A 147 -14.25 -1.36 4.42
N ALA A 148 -13.63 -0.93 3.32
CA ALA A 148 -14.20 0.06 2.40
C ALA A 148 -15.31 -0.50 1.50
N GLY A 149 -15.61 -1.81 1.59
CA GLY A 149 -16.65 -2.45 0.79
C GLY A 149 -16.31 -2.57 -0.70
N LYS A 150 -15.02 -2.57 -1.05
CA LYS A 150 -14.58 -2.74 -2.45
C LYS A 150 -14.89 -4.14 -2.94
N THR A 151 -15.22 -4.26 -4.22
CA THR A 151 -15.30 -5.56 -4.87
C THR A 151 -13.88 -6.09 -5.09
N ILE A 152 -13.57 -7.26 -4.53
CA ILE A 152 -12.25 -7.89 -4.72
C ILE A 152 -12.30 -8.84 -5.91
N ARG A 153 -11.37 -8.67 -6.85
CA ARG A 153 -11.24 -9.55 -8.02
C ARG A 153 -9.79 -9.86 -8.35
N PHE A 154 -9.58 -11.00 -9.00
CA PHE A 154 -8.26 -11.48 -9.41
C PHE A 154 -8.15 -11.48 -10.93
N SER A 155 -7.05 -10.97 -11.48
CA SER A 155 -6.79 -11.01 -12.93
C SER A 155 -6.36 -12.38 -13.45
N GLN A 156 -5.95 -13.27 -12.56
CA GLN A 156 -5.61 -14.66 -12.79
C GLN A 156 -6.28 -15.53 -11.72
N TYR A 157 -6.46 -16.82 -12.01
CA TYR A 157 -6.99 -17.74 -11.02
C TYR A 157 -5.91 -18.05 -9.96
N PRO A 158 -6.12 -17.69 -8.67
CA PRO A 158 -5.07 -17.79 -7.65
C PRO A 158 -4.62 -19.23 -7.35
N TYR A 159 -5.47 -20.23 -7.61
CA TYR A 159 -5.13 -21.65 -7.41
C TYR A 159 -4.05 -22.16 -8.37
N ASP A 160 -3.82 -21.47 -9.50
CA ASP A 160 -2.73 -21.77 -10.43
C ASP A 160 -1.38 -21.22 -9.97
N PHE A 161 -1.37 -20.40 -8.91
CA PHE A 161 -0.20 -19.69 -8.41
C PHE A 161 0.05 -19.97 -6.91
N LYS A 162 -0.10 -21.23 -6.51
CA LYS A 162 0.24 -21.70 -5.16
C LYS A 162 1.68 -21.32 -4.78
N ASP A 163 1.89 -21.07 -3.50
CA ASP A 163 3.18 -20.66 -2.93
C ASP A 163 3.68 -19.29 -3.43
N THR A 164 2.76 -18.43 -3.86
CA THR A 164 3.06 -17.05 -4.26
C THR A 164 2.21 -16.06 -3.48
N ALA A 165 2.59 -14.78 -3.51
CA ALA A 165 1.80 -13.70 -2.91
C ALA A 165 0.32 -13.75 -3.33
N LEU A 166 0.03 -14.03 -4.61
CA LEU A 166 -1.35 -14.12 -5.10
C LEU A 166 -2.18 -15.21 -4.39
N TRP A 167 -1.56 -16.36 -4.14
CA TRP A 167 -2.19 -17.43 -3.37
C TRP A 167 -2.38 -17.02 -1.91
N ASN A 168 -1.38 -16.38 -1.32
CA ASN A 168 -1.45 -15.91 0.07
C ASN A 168 -2.56 -14.86 0.26
N GLU A 169 -2.77 -13.97 -0.71
CA GLU A 169 -3.88 -13.00 -0.70
C GLU A 169 -5.24 -13.72 -0.72
N TRP A 170 -5.41 -14.71 -1.59
CA TRP A 170 -6.63 -15.51 -1.61
C TRP A 170 -6.86 -16.26 -0.29
N VAL A 171 -5.84 -16.95 0.22
CA VAL A 171 -5.92 -17.64 1.51
C VAL A 171 -6.33 -16.66 2.62
N TYR A 172 -5.67 -15.52 2.71
CA TYR A 172 -5.97 -14.51 3.73
C TYR A 172 -7.43 -14.01 3.67
N LEU A 173 -7.93 -13.72 2.47
CA LEU A 173 -9.33 -13.32 2.28
C LEU A 173 -10.31 -14.42 2.72
N THR A 174 -9.98 -15.69 2.45
CA THR A 174 -10.83 -16.81 2.88
C THR A 174 -10.79 -17.05 4.39
N THR A 175 -9.62 -16.92 5.02
CA THR A 175 -9.45 -17.23 6.46
C THR A 175 -9.91 -16.10 7.37
N GLU A 176 -9.61 -14.86 7.02
CA GLU A 176 -9.89 -13.70 7.89
C GLU A 176 -11.16 -12.96 7.52
N HIS A 177 -11.53 -12.95 6.23
CA HIS A 177 -12.60 -12.09 5.71
C HIS A 177 -13.85 -12.85 5.26
N GLY A 178 -13.85 -14.17 5.35
CA GLY A 178 -15.00 -15.02 5.05
C GLY A 178 -15.35 -15.13 3.56
N TYR A 179 -14.41 -14.84 2.66
CA TYR A 179 -14.60 -15.17 1.24
C TYR A 179 -14.61 -16.69 1.05
N ILE A 180 -15.54 -17.21 0.24
CA ILE A 180 -15.78 -18.66 0.13
C ILE A 180 -15.52 -19.24 -1.25
N ARG A 181 -15.58 -18.42 -2.31
CA ARG A 181 -15.36 -18.90 -3.69
C ARG A 181 -15.00 -17.77 -4.65
N LEU A 182 -14.57 -18.18 -5.84
CA LEU A 182 -14.32 -17.32 -6.98
C LEU A 182 -15.32 -17.61 -8.10
N ILE A 183 -15.80 -16.56 -8.77
CA ILE A 183 -16.64 -16.65 -9.97
C ILE A 183 -15.91 -15.95 -11.12
N GLU A 184 -15.72 -16.67 -12.23
CA GLU A 184 -15.15 -16.09 -13.43
C GLU A 184 -16.19 -15.26 -14.19
N GLU A 185 -15.89 -13.99 -14.42
CA GLU A 185 -16.72 -13.09 -15.22
C GLU A 185 -15.85 -12.01 -15.86
N GLY A 186 -16.05 -11.74 -17.15
CA GLY A 186 -15.38 -10.62 -17.83
C GLY A 186 -13.84 -10.67 -17.83
N GLY A 187 -13.24 -11.87 -17.72
CA GLY A 187 -11.78 -12.04 -17.67
C GLY A 187 -11.16 -11.80 -16.29
N TYR A 188 -11.97 -11.80 -15.24
CA TYR A 188 -11.58 -11.72 -13.84
C TYR A 188 -12.23 -12.83 -13.02
N TRP A 189 -11.64 -13.12 -11.86
CA TRP A 189 -12.19 -14.02 -10.85
C TRP A 189 -12.64 -13.21 -9.65
N TYR A 190 -13.95 -13.05 -9.47
CA TYR A 190 -14.54 -12.25 -8.39
C TYR A 190 -14.62 -13.08 -7.10
N ALA A 191 -14.11 -12.51 -6.00
CA ALA A 191 -14.20 -13.13 -4.69
C ALA A 191 -15.59 -12.87 -4.07
N ILE A 192 -16.24 -13.94 -3.62
CA ILE A 192 -17.60 -13.91 -3.05
C ILE A 192 -17.54 -14.33 -1.59
N LYS A 193 -18.19 -13.56 -0.70
CA LYS A 193 -18.47 -13.91 0.70
C LYS A 193 -19.78 -14.68 0.83
#